data_AF-A0A4R9K8L4-F1
#
_entry.id   AF-A0A4R9K8L4-F1
#
_cell.length_a   1.000
_cell.length_b   1.000
_cell.length_c   1.000
_cell.angle_alpha   90.00
_cell.angle_beta   90.00
_cell.angle_gamma   90.00
#
_symmetry.space_group_name_H-M   'P 1'
#
loop_
_entity.id
_entity.type
_entity.pdbx_description
1 polymer ?
#
loop_
_entity_poly.entity_id
_entity_poly.type
_entity_poly.pdbx_seq_one_letter_code
_entity_poly.pdbx_strand_id
1 'polypeptide(L)'
;MKAVILLLFLNACMLSNEQHLLEECSKQKERSYRYMIPILERFAPNVDSSDSGRVYVINTELVDRKCKSEAKNSRYQLRTN
;
A
#
# COMPACT_ATOMS: atom_id res chain seq x y z
N MET A 1 21.50 27.78 -16.89
CA MET A 1 20.08 27.57 -16.55
C MET A 1 19.45 26.34 -17.21
N LYS A 2 19.57 26.12 -18.54
CA LYS A 2 18.98 24.96 -19.23
C LYS A 2 19.42 23.59 -18.67
N ALA A 3 20.70 23.43 -18.31
CA ALA A 3 21.22 22.17 -17.76
C ALA A 3 20.71 21.85 -16.34
N VAL A 4 20.45 22.87 -15.52
CA VAL A 4 19.96 22.70 -14.14
C VAL A 4 18.50 22.20 -14.15
N ILE A 5 17.70 22.72 -15.07
CA ILE A 5 16.31 22.26 -15.26
C ILE A 5 16.29 20.80 -15.71
N LEU A 6 17.20 20.39 -16.60
CA LEU A 6 17.32 18.99 -17.06
C LEU A 6 17.69 18.02 -15.92
N LEU A 7 18.59 18.43 -15.01
CA LEU A 7 18.98 17.66 -13.83
C LEU A 7 17.85 17.50 -12.80
N LEU A 8 16.96 18.49 -12.68
CA LEU A 8 15.77 18.41 -11.82
C LEU A 8 14.73 17.43 -12.37
N PHE A 9 14.53 17.39 -13.70
CA PHE A 9 13.63 16.43 -14.33
C PHE A 9 14.13 14.98 -14.26
N LEU A 10 15.44 14.76 -14.34
CA LEU A 10 16.03 13.42 -14.20
C LEU A 10 15.84 12.84 -12.79
N ASN A 11 15.88 13.66 -11.74
CA ASN A 11 15.61 13.22 -10.36
C ASN A 11 14.13 12.87 -10.13
N ALA A 12 13.19 13.55 -10.79
CA ALA A 12 11.76 13.28 -10.65
C ALA A 12 11.31 11.97 -11.32
N CYS A 13 12.04 11.52 -12.35
CA CYS A 13 11.71 10.31 -13.11
C CYS A 13 12.24 9.01 -12.47
N MET A 14 13.08 9.14 -11.43
CA MET A 14 13.70 8.02 -10.71
C MET A 14 12.97 7.79 -9.37
N LEU A 15 11.64 7.61 -9.41
CA LEU A 15 10.93 7.13 -8.22
C LEU A 15 11.43 5.71 -7.94
N SER A 16 12.11 5.53 -6.80
CA SER A 16 12.61 4.21 -6.39
C SER A 16 11.45 3.22 -6.37
N ASN A 17 11.69 1.98 -6.84
CA ASN A 17 10.65 0.94 -6.83
C ASN A 17 10.11 0.71 -5.41
N GLU A 18 10.95 0.87 -4.38
CA GLU A 18 10.52 0.88 -2.98
C GLU A 18 9.47 1.96 -2.70
N GLN A 19 9.67 3.21 -3.13
CA GLN A 19 8.75 4.31 -2.85
C GLN A 19 7.39 4.07 -3.51
N HIS A 20 7.39 3.58 -4.75
CA HIS A 20 6.16 3.21 -5.44
C HIS A 20 5.42 2.08 -4.71
N LEU A 21 6.13 1.01 -4.33
CA LEU A 21 5.54 -0.12 -3.61
C LEU A 21 4.99 0.32 -2.24
N LEU A 22 5.71 1.17 -1.50
CA LEU A 22 5.23 1.72 -0.22
C LEU A 22 3.93 2.52 -0.37
N GLU A 23 3.81 3.30 -1.44
CA GLU A 23 2.60 4.05 -1.77
C GLU A 23 1.43 3.10 -2.08
N GLU A 24 1.66 2.09 -2.91
CA GLU A 24 0.63 1.10 -3.25
C GLU A 24 0.19 0.27 -2.04
N CYS A 25 1.12 -0.15 -1.16
CA CYS A 25 0.78 -0.80 0.12
C CYS A 25 -0.18 0.08 0.95
N SER A 26 0.11 1.39 1.03
CA SER A 26 -0.68 2.34 1.81
C SER A 26 -2.07 2.56 1.22
N LYS A 27 -2.16 2.72 -0.11
CA LYS A 27 -3.46 2.81 -0.82
C LYS A 27 -4.29 1.55 -0.64
N GLN A 28 -3.67 0.37 -0.70
CA GLN A 28 -4.37 -0.89 -0.54
C GLN A 28 -4.94 -1.04 0.88
N LYS A 29 -4.18 -0.66 1.91
CA LYS A 29 -4.66 -0.60 3.30
C LYS A 29 -5.84 0.37 3.44
N GLU A 30 -5.74 1.57 2.88
CA GLU A 30 -6.82 2.57 2.92
C GLU A 30 -8.10 2.05 2.25
N ARG A 31 -7.99 1.47 1.05
CA ARG A 31 -9.12 0.87 0.33
C ARG A 31 -9.74 -0.28 1.12
N SER A 32 -8.92 -1.09 1.77
CA SER A 32 -9.37 -2.20 2.63
C SER A 32 -10.26 -1.67 3.76
N TYR A 33 -9.87 -0.60 4.45
CA TYR A 33 -10.70 -0.01 5.50
C TYR A 33 -11.93 0.71 4.96
N ARG A 34 -11.81 1.45 3.86
CA ARG A 34 -12.92 2.19 3.27
C ARG A 34 -14.04 1.28 2.76
N TYR A 35 -13.69 0.15 2.15
CA TYR A 35 -14.68 -0.67 1.44
C TYR A 35 -15.02 -1.97 2.16
N MET A 36 -14.06 -2.68 2.76
CA MET A 36 -14.33 -4.02 3.29
C MET A 36 -14.94 -4.01 4.69
N ILE A 37 -14.59 -3.06 5.56
CA ILE A 37 -15.22 -2.96 6.89
C ILE A 37 -16.75 -2.80 6.76
N PRO A 38 -17.27 -1.84 5.97
CA PRO A 38 -18.73 -1.70 5.78
C PRO A 38 -19.38 -2.94 5.14
N ILE A 39 -18.68 -3.64 4.24
CA ILE A 39 -19.18 -4.89 3.64
C ILE A 39 -19.32 -5.98 4.71
N LEU A 40 -18.31 -6.14 5.57
CA LEU A 40 -18.35 -7.14 6.65
C LEU A 40 -19.47 -6.84 7.65
N GLU A 41 -19.65 -5.58 8.02
CA GLU A 41 -20.75 -5.14 8.90
C GLU A 41 -22.13 -5.41 8.28
N ARG A 42 -22.26 -5.24 6.96
CA ARG A 42 -23.55 -5.41 6.25
C ARG A 42 -23.88 -6.86 5.89
N PHE A 43 -22.88 -7.67 5.53
CA PHE A 43 -23.08 -8.98 4.90
C PHE A 43 -22.62 -10.16 5.74
N ALA A 44 -22.02 -9.94 6.92
CA ALA A 44 -21.73 -11.00 7.90
C ALA A 44 -22.60 -10.92 9.18
N PRO A 45 -23.94 -10.79 9.09
CA PRO A 45 -24.79 -10.67 10.28
C PRO A 45 -24.89 -11.97 11.11
N ASN A 46 -24.56 -13.12 10.51
CA ASN A 46 -24.65 -14.45 11.13
C ASN A 46 -23.30 -14.98 11.65
N VAL A 47 -22.21 -14.26 11.38
CA VAL A 47 -20.93 -14.47 12.05
C VAL A 47 -20.88 -13.44 13.18
N ASP A 48 -20.22 -13.73 14.30
CA ASP A 48 -20.00 -12.71 15.33
C ASP A 48 -19.35 -11.49 14.66
N SER A 49 -20.16 -10.45 14.44
CA SER A 49 -19.82 -9.33 13.57
C SER A 49 -18.67 -8.52 14.17
N SER A 50 -18.55 -8.58 15.50
CA SER A 50 -17.42 -8.05 16.26
C SER A 50 -16.11 -8.77 15.93
N ASP A 51 -16.17 -10.07 15.66
CA ASP A 51 -14.98 -10.89 15.41
C ASP A 51 -14.55 -10.83 13.93
N SER A 52 -15.49 -10.80 13.00
CA SER A 52 -15.20 -10.72 11.55
C SER A 52 -14.48 -9.43 11.17
N GLY A 53 -14.97 -8.28 11.64
CA GLY A 53 -14.33 -6.99 11.40
C GLY A 53 -12.94 -6.91 12.04
N ARG A 54 -12.80 -7.42 13.27
CA ARG A 54 -11.52 -7.45 14.00
C ARG A 54 -10.49 -8.34 13.30
N VAL A 55 -10.87 -9.56 12.90
CA VAL A 55 -10.00 -10.48 12.17
C VAL A 55 -9.55 -9.86 10.85
N TYR A 56 -10.46 -9.20 10.13
CA TYR A 56 -10.10 -8.51 8.88
C TYR A 56 -9.10 -7.37 9.10
N VAL A 57 -9.29 -6.55 10.13
CA VAL A 57 -8.36 -5.47 10.47
C VAL A 57 -6.97 -6.04 10.82
N ILE A 58 -6.91 -7.07 11.66
CA ILE A 58 -5.63 -7.72 12.03
C ILE A 58 -4.90 -8.24 10.79
N ASN A 59 -5.62 -8.94 9.90
CA ASN A 59 -5.04 -9.46 8.66
C ASN A 59 -4.59 -8.33 7.73
N THR A 60 -5.37 -7.25 7.62
CA THR A 60 -5.00 -6.07 6.83
C THR A 60 -3.69 -5.45 7.33
N GLU A 61 -3.53 -5.28 8.64
CA GLU A 61 -2.30 -4.76 9.24
C GLU A 61 -1.09 -5.70 9.07
N LEU A 62 -1.32 -7.01 9.08
CA LEU A 62 -0.27 -8.00 8.84
C LEU A 62 0.19 -7.97 7.38
N VAL A 63 -0.76 -7.90 6.43
CA VAL A 63 -0.47 -7.79 5.00
C VAL A 63 0.23 -6.47 4.67
N ASP A 64 -0.20 -5.34 5.23
CA ASP A 64 0.46 -4.04 5.06
C ASP A 64 1.93 -4.08 5.53
N ARG A 65 2.18 -4.67 6.72
CA ARG A 65 3.55 -4.84 7.22
C ARG A 65 4.40 -5.71 6.31
N LYS A 66 3.86 -6.83 5.83
CA LYS A 66 4.56 -7.71 4.88
C LYS A 66 4.86 -6.96 3.57
N CYS A 67 3.86 -6.29 3.00
CA CYS A 67 3.99 -5.50 1.78
C CYS A 67 5.11 -4.44 1.91
N LYS A 68 5.14 -3.69 3.02
CA LYS A 68 6.19 -2.71 3.29
C LYS A 68 7.57 -3.35 3.50
N SER A 69 7.63 -4.55 4.08
CA SER A 69 8.88 -5.29 4.20
C SER A 69 9.43 -5.69 2.84
N GLU A 70 8.58 -6.20 1.95
CA GLU A 70 8.98 -6.54 0.58
C GLU A 70 9.35 -5.30 -0.25
N ALA A 71 8.63 -4.19 -0.06
CA ALA A 71 8.97 -2.92 -0.70
C ALA A 71 10.41 -2.48 -0.35
N LYS A 72 10.82 -2.63 0.91
CA LYS A 72 12.18 -2.35 1.37
C LYS A 72 13.21 -3.31 0.76
N ASN A 73 12.86 -4.58 0.59
CA ASN A 73 13.71 -5.55 -0.08
C ASN A 73 13.95 -5.18 -1.57
N SER A 74 13.00 -4.49 -2.18
CA SER A 74 13.06 -3.99 -3.56
C SER A 74 13.74 -2.62 -3.73
N ARG A 75 14.36 -2.07 -2.68
CA ARG A 75 15.00 -0.74 -2.67
C ARG A 75 16.03 -0.50 -3.77
N TYR A 76 16.73 -1.54 -4.19
CA TYR A 76 17.76 -1.45 -5.23
C TYR A 76 17.27 -1.85 -6.62
N GLN A 77 16.02 -2.28 -6.75
CA GLN A 77 15.43 -2.57 -8.05
C GLN A 77 14.91 -1.27 -8.66
N LEU A 78 15.26 -1.02 -9.92
CA LEU A 78 14.68 0.08 -10.68
C LEU A 78 13.30 -0.35 -11.19
N ARG A 79 12.37 0.61 -11.26
CA ARG A 79 11.04 0.39 -11.85
C ARG A 79 11.22 0.02 -13.33
N THR A 80 10.83 -1.20 -13.71
CA THR A 80 10.68 -1.59 -15.11
C THR A 80 9.27 -1.21 -15.57
N ASN A 81 9.16 -0.29 -16.53
CA ASN A 81 7.88 0.11 -17.15
C ASN A 81 7.35 -0.95 -18.11
#